data_AF-A0A356MS13-F1
#
_entry.id   AF-A0A356MS13-F1
#
_cell.length_a   1.000
_cell.length_b   1.000
_cell.length_c   1.000
_cell.angle_alpha   90.00
_cell.angle_beta   90.00
_cell.angle_gamma   90.00
#
_symmetry.space_group_name_H-M   'P 1'
#
loop_
_entity.id
_entity.type
_entity.pdbx_description
1 polymer ?
#
loop_
_entity_poly.entity_id
_entity_poly.type
_entity_poly.pdbx_seq_one_letter_code
_entity_poly.pdbx_strand_id
1 'polypeptide(L)' 'MEFTFLGTGTSQGVPIIGCSCEVCRSENTGDQRLRSSLLVKAGGVNVVIDTGPDFRQQCLRAKLETLDAVVFTHEHKD' A
#
# COMPACT_ATOMS: atom_id res chain seq x y z
N MET A 1 -1.74 17.19 -9.82
CA MET A 1 -2.35 16.06 -9.10
C MET A 1 -1.45 14.87 -9.34
N GLU A 2 -1.06 14.17 -8.28
CA GLU A 2 -0.12 13.05 -8.29
C GLU A 2 -0.75 11.84 -7.58
N PHE A 3 -0.48 10.65 -8.10
CA PHE A 3 -0.96 9.39 -7.57
C PHE A 3 0.23 8.48 -7.24
N THR A 4 0.25 7.91 -6.05
CA THR A 4 1.27 6.95 -5.63
C THR A 4 0.62 5.68 -5.12
N PHE A 5 0.89 4.56 -5.79
CA PHE A 5 0.49 3.24 -5.30
C PHE A 5 1.32 2.88 -4.06
N LEU A 6 0.67 2.93 -2.89
CA LEU A 6 1.28 2.55 -1.62
C LEU A 6 1.31 1.02 -1.48
N GLY A 7 0.37 0.32 -2.09
CA GLY A 7 0.46 -1.12 -2.30
C GLY A 7 -0.42 -1.57 -3.46
N THR A 8 -0.09 -2.75 -3.98
CA THR A 8 -0.71 -3.36 -5.17
C THR A 8 -0.93 -4.87 -4.96
N GLY A 9 -0.86 -5.31 -3.71
CA GLY A 9 -1.03 -6.70 -3.31
C GLY A 9 -2.48 -7.06 -3.00
N THR A 10 -2.73 -8.37 -2.98
CA THR A 10 -3.94 -8.96 -2.38
C THR A 10 -3.97 -8.77 -0.86
N SER A 11 -5.02 -9.24 -0.20
CA SER A 11 -5.23 -9.12 1.25
C SER A 11 -4.11 -9.70 2.13
N GLN A 12 -3.32 -10.62 1.59
CA GLN A 12 -2.15 -11.23 2.25
C GLN A 12 -0.81 -10.58 1.88
N GLY A 13 -0.81 -9.67 0.89
CA GLY A 13 0.41 -9.20 0.23
C GLY A 13 1.09 -10.29 -0.61
N VAL A 14 2.28 -9.97 -1.10
CA VAL A 14 3.22 -10.90 -1.74
C VAL A 14 4.63 -10.57 -1.25
N PRO A 15 5.40 -11.52 -0.68
CA PRO A 15 5.12 -12.95 -0.56
C PRO A 15 4.04 -13.30 0.47
N ILE A 16 3.36 -14.43 0.26
CA ILE A 16 2.44 -15.01 1.24
C ILE A 16 3.25 -15.83 2.25
N ILE A 17 2.95 -15.66 3.54
CA ILE A 17 3.61 -16.40 4.63
C ILE A 17 3.52 -17.92 4.37
N GLY A 18 4.67 -18.58 4.31
CA GLY A 18 4.78 -20.03 4.07
C GLY A 18 4.68 -20.47 2.61
N CYS A 19 4.45 -19.55 1.65
CA CYS A 19 4.40 -19.89 0.23
C CYS A 19 5.81 -19.97 -0.39
N SER A 20 6.01 -20.96 -1.25
CA SER A 20 7.29 -21.28 -1.90
C SER A 20 7.24 -21.23 -3.43
N CYS A 21 6.17 -20.69 -4.01
CA CYS A 21 6.02 -20.56 -5.46
C CYS A 21 7.05 -19.58 -6.05
N GLU A 22 7.19 -19.62 -7.39
CA GLU A 22 8.12 -18.78 -8.14
C GLU A 22 7.96 -17.28 -7.81
N VAL A 23 6.73 -16.77 -7.76
CA VAL A 23 6.46 -15.35 -7.47
C VAL A 23 6.86 -14.98 -6.03
N CYS A 24 6.54 -15.83 -5.05
CA CYS A 24 6.89 -15.55 -3.65
C CYS A 24 8.40 -15.68 -3.36
N ARG A 25 9.16 -16.31 -4.27
CA ARG A 25 10.63 -16.41 -4.22
C ARG A 25 11.33 -15.48 -5.21
N SER A 26 10.57 -14.66 -5.95
CA SER A 26 11.09 -13.77 -6.98
C SER A 26 12.05 -12.75 -6.36
N GLU A 27 13.22 -12.58 -6.97
CA GLU A 27 14.16 -11.49 -6.63
C GLU A 27 13.73 -10.17 -7.26
N ASN A 28 12.75 -10.19 -8.18
CA ASN A 28 12.19 -8.98 -8.75
C ASN A 28 11.42 -8.20 -7.68
N THR A 29 11.86 -6.99 -7.39
CA THR A 29 11.24 -6.13 -6.38
C THR A 29 9.80 -5.74 -6.74
N GLY A 30 9.40 -5.83 -8.02
CA GLY A 30 8.00 -5.63 -8.45
C GLY A 30 7.03 -6.72 -7.97
N ASP A 31 7.54 -7.88 -7.54
CA ASP A 31 6.73 -8.95 -6.96
C ASP A 31 6.56 -8.84 -5.45
N GLN A 32 7.29 -7.92 -4.79
CA GLN A 32 7.13 -7.63 -3.37
C GLN A 32 6.04 -6.56 -3.18
N ARG A 33 4.84 -6.99 -2.78
CA ARG A 33 3.63 -6.16 -2.79
C ARG A 33 2.99 -6.09 -1.40
N LEU A 34 2.91 -4.86 -0.88
CA LEU A 34 2.11 -4.53 0.29
C LEU A 34 0.61 -4.52 -0.06
N ARG A 35 -0.28 -4.60 0.94
CA ARG A 35 -1.74 -4.52 0.73
C ARG A 35 -2.13 -3.23 0.03
N SER A 36 -3.22 -3.31 -0.73
CA SER A 36 -3.66 -2.24 -1.63
C SER A 36 -3.96 -0.94 -0.87
N SER A 37 -3.38 0.16 -1.36
CA SER A 37 -3.61 1.51 -0.84
C SER A 37 -3.10 2.54 -1.85
N LEU A 38 -3.71 3.72 -1.90
CA LEU A 38 -3.35 4.80 -2.83
C LEU A 38 -3.18 6.12 -2.08
N LEU A 39 -2.07 6.81 -2.32
CA LEU A 39 -1.89 8.20 -1.92
C LEU A 39 -2.22 9.11 -3.10
N VAL A 40 -3.08 10.08 -2.86
CA VAL A 40 -3.44 11.16 -3.79
C VAL A 40 -2.92 12.47 -3.23
N LYS A 41 -2.07 13.16 -4.01
CA LYS A 41 -1.61 14.52 -3.69
C LYS A 41 -2.22 15.51 -4.68
N ALA A 42 -3.01 16.45 -4.18
CA ALA A 42 -3.66 17.46 -5.01
C ALA A 42 -3.87 18.76 -4.24
N GLY A 43 -3.48 19.89 -4.83
CA GLY A 43 -3.72 21.21 -4.22
C GLY A 43 -3.10 21.41 -2.84
N GLY A 44 -1.98 20.73 -2.54
CA GLY A 44 -1.33 20.77 -1.22
C GLY A 44 -1.95 19.84 -0.17
N VAL A 45 -2.95 19.04 -0.54
CA VAL A 45 -3.65 18.08 0.32
C VAL A 45 -3.17 16.66 0.02
N ASN A 46 -2.93 15.88 1.08
CA ASN A 46 -2.59 14.47 1.05
C ASN A 46 -3.80 13.62 1.51
N VAL A 47 -4.35 12.83 0.59
CA VAL A 47 -5.45 11.91 0.86
C VAL A 47 -4.98 10.48 0.65
N VAL A 48 -5.23 9.61 1.63
CA VAL A 48 -4.97 8.16 1.48
C VAL A 48 -6.29 7.42 1.29
N ILE A 49 -6.32 6.52 0.32
CA ILE A 49 -7.38 5.53 0.12
C ILE A 49 -6.92 4.23 0.78
N ASP A 50 -7.66 3.80 1.80
CA ASP A 50 -7.44 2.64 2.67
C ASP A 50 -6.16 2.68 3.52
N THR A 51 -6.30 2.31 4.80
CA THR A 51 -5.23 2.31 5.81
C THR A 51 -5.04 0.93 6.43
N GLY A 52 -4.84 -0.06 5.56
CA GLY A 52 -4.58 -1.44 5.93
C GLY A 52 -3.32 -1.63 6.79
N PRO A 53 -2.96 -2.85 7.20
CA PRO A 53 -1.97 -3.03 8.26
C PRO A 53 -0.52 -2.68 7.84
N ASP A 54 -0.27 -2.37 6.56
CA ASP A 54 1.03 -1.91 6.04
C ASP A 54 1.17 -0.38 6.08
N PHE A 55 0.11 0.34 6.49
CA PHE A 55 -0.01 1.79 6.37
C PHE A 55 1.19 2.54 6.93
N ARG A 56 1.68 2.16 8.12
CA ARG A 56 2.89 2.77 8.71
C ARG A 56 4.10 2.65 7.78
N GLN A 57 4.37 1.47 7.23
CA GLN A 57 5.51 1.24 6.33
C GLN A 57 5.32 2.00 5.01
N GLN A 58 4.09 2.05 4.51
CA GLN A 58 3.74 2.79 3.30
C GLN A 58 3.99 4.29 3.46
N CYS A 59 3.58 4.90 4.57
CA CYS A 59 3.85 6.31 4.88
C CYS A 59 5.35 6.59 4.95
N LEU A 60 6.12 5.73 5.63
CA LEU A 60 7.57 5.88 5.74
C LEU A 60 8.25 5.80 4.36
N ARG A 61 7.84 4.84 3.52
CA ARG A 61 8.38 4.68 2.15
C ARG A 61 8.03 5.88 1.26
N ALA A 62 6.81 6.39 1.37
CA ALA A 62 6.33 7.53 0.60
C ALA A 62 6.78 8.90 1.17
N LYS A 63 7.49 8.90 2.30
CA LYS A 63 7.86 10.12 3.06
C LYS A 63 6.64 11.02 3.31
N LEU A 64 5.52 10.40 3.71
CA LEU A 64 4.28 11.10 4.02
C LEU A 64 4.37 11.65 5.45
N GLU A 65 4.50 12.97 5.57
CA GLU A 65 4.65 13.66 6.87
C GLU A 65 3.32 14.17 7.43
N THR A 66 2.38 14.53 6.55
CA THR A 66 1.04 14.99 6.91
C THR A 66 -0.02 14.20 6.16
N LEU A 67 -1.16 13.98 6.81
CA LEU A 67 -2.33 13.32 6.24
C LEU A 67 -3.55 14.18 6.52
N ASP A 68 -4.22 14.63 5.46
CA ASP A 68 -5.36 15.53 5.58
C ASP A 68 -6.69 14.78 5.61
N ALA A 69 -6.78 13.65 4.90
CA ALA A 69 -7.98 12.81 4.90
C ALA A 69 -7.66 11.34 4.61
N VAL A 70 -8.57 10.48 5.05
CA VAL A 70 -8.61 9.05 4.70
C VAL A 70 -9.96 8.75 4.06
N VAL A 71 -9.95 8.00 2.97
CA VAL A 71 -11.14 7.43 2.34
C VAL A 71 -11.06 5.92 2.49
N PHE A 72 -12.09 5.30 3.04
CA PHE A 72 -12.20 3.83 3.08
C PHE A 72 -13.08 3.34 1.94
N THR A 73 -12.65 2.26 1.30
CA THR A 73 -13.44 1.60 0.27
C THR A 73 -14.50 0.67 0.87
N HIS A 74 -14.14 -0.12 1.88
CA HIS A 74 -15.00 -1.08 2.57
C HIS A 74 -14.36 -1.57 3.89
N GLU A 75 -15.08 -2.40 4.65
CA GLU A 75 -14.78 -2.80 6.03
C GLU A 75 -14.00 -4.12 6.19
N HIS A 76 -13.16 -4.49 5.23
CA HIS A 76 -12.24 -5.61 5.41
C HIS A 76 -10.95 -5.18 6.11
N LYS A 77 -10.15 -6.17 6.53
CA LYS A 77 -8.95 -5.97 7.33
C LYS A 77 -7.77 -5.42 6.52
N ASP A 78 -7.69 -5.80 5.25
CA ASP A 78 -6.49 -5.67 4.42
C ASP A 78 -6.09 -4.25 4.07
#